data_AF-A0A7S1W1E7-F1
#
_entry.id   AF-A0A7S1W1E7-F1
#
_cell.length_a   1.000
_cell.length_b   1.000
_cell.length_c   1.000
_cell.angle_alpha   90.00
_cell.angle_beta   90.00
_cell.angle_gamma   90.00
#
_symmetry.space_group_name_H-M   'P 1'
#
loop_
_entity.id
_entity.type
_entity.pdbx_description
1 polymer ?
#
loop_
_entity_poly.entity_id
_entity_poly.type
_entity_poly.pdbx_seq_one_letter_code
_entity_poly.pdbx_strand_id
1 'polypeptide(L)'
;DEISPGTYAGYVVLGETRMEQFSLVLENNKDQAIYPVTSKADETARIMGPHENLDNQHWLIDGFRDRAPSGTVYQVRFEWGTARKSISWKAVELGEYMRAMLESGGYEHS
;
A
#
# COMPACT_ATOMS: atom_id res chain seq x y z
N ASP A 1 7.90 -13.07 9.52
CA ASP A 1 6.78 -13.25 8.56
C ASP A 1 7.34 -13.71 7.23
N GLU A 2 7.05 -14.96 6.86
CA GLU A 2 7.43 -15.54 5.57
C GLU A 2 6.47 -14.99 4.50
N ILE A 3 7.01 -14.39 3.43
CA ILE A 3 6.19 -13.96 2.28
C ILE A 3 5.76 -15.23 1.55
N SER A 4 4.55 -15.70 1.83
CA SER A 4 3.95 -16.82 1.12
C SER A 4 3.62 -16.43 -0.33
N PRO A 5 3.56 -17.40 -1.27
CA PRO A 5 3.11 -17.13 -2.64
C PRO A 5 1.78 -16.37 -2.63
N GLY A 6 1.72 -15.26 -3.37
CA GLY A 6 0.56 -14.37 -3.41
C GLY A 6 0.55 -13.29 -2.32
N THR A 7 1.55 -13.20 -1.46
CA THR A 7 1.75 -12.03 -0.57
C THR A 7 2.71 -11.03 -1.20
N TYR A 8 2.34 -9.76 -1.20
CA TYR A 8 3.15 -8.65 -1.69
C TYR A 8 3.25 -7.59 -0.60
N ALA A 9 4.39 -6.89 -0.53
CA ALA A 9 4.58 -5.79 0.41
C ALA A 9 5.20 -4.59 -0.30
N GLY A 10 4.78 -3.40 0.10
CA GLY A 10 5.34 -2.12 -0.32
C GLY A 10 5.33 -1.15 0.85
N TYR A 11 5.94 0.02 0.66
CA TYR A 11 6.06 1.01 1.72
C TYR A 11 5.54 2.37 1.25
N VAL A 12 4.89 3.07 2.16
CA VAL A 12 4.40 4.45 1.97
C VAL A 12 4.93 5.28 3.13
N VAL A 13 5.61 6.39 2.82
CA VAL A 13 6.09 7.33 3.83
C VAL A 13 5.06 8.45 3.96
N LEU A 14 4.60 8.72 5.19
CA LEU A 14 3.72 9.87 5.43
C LEU A 14 4.45 11.18 5.16
N GLY A 15 3.91 12.01 4.27
CA GLY A 15 4.37 13.38 4.06
C GLY A 15 3.88 14.33 5.16
N GLU A 16 4.06 15.64 4.93
CA GLU A 16 3.66 16.69 5.88
C GLU A 16 2.15 16.71 6.15
N THR A 17 1.34 16.32 5.15
CA THR A 17 -0.12 16.25 5.28
C THR A 17 -0.59 15.08 6.13
N ARG A 18 0.25 14.02 6.26
CA ARG A 18 -0.08 12.75 6.91
C ARG A 18 -1.32 12.05 6.34
N MET A 19 -1.66 12.35 5.08
CA MET A 19 -2.83 11.81 4.39
C MET A 19 -2.40 11.29 3.02
N GLU A 20 -1.89 10.06 2.99
CA GLU A 20 -1.33 9.48 1.77
C GLU A 20 -2.34 8.57 1.08
N GLN A 21 -2.51 8.80 -0.22
CA GLN A 21 -3.39 8.03 -1.07
C GLN A 21 -2.58 7.10 -1.97
N PHE A 22 -3.06 5.88 -2.15
CA PHE A 22 -2.38 4.91 -3.00
C PHE A 22 -3.36 3.92 -3.66
N SER A 23 -2.87 3.32 -4.73
CA SER A 23 -3.43 2.15 -5.42
C SER A 23 -2.29 1.21 -5.79
N LEU A 24 -2.58 -0.06 -6.05
CA LEU A 24 -1.57 -1.00 -6.57
C LEU A 24 -1.73 -1.12 -8.08
N VAL A 25 -0.64 -1.39 -8.79
CA VAL A 25 -0.66 -1.67 -10.24
C VAL A 25 0.14 -2.93 -10.51
N LEU A 26 -0.32 -3.77 -11.43
CA LEU A 26 0.48 -4.91 -11.89
C LEU A 26 1.49 -4.45 -12.93
N GLU A 27 2.73 -4.89 -12.79
CA GLU A 27 3.80 -4.69 -13.80
C GLU A 27 3.95 -3.25 -14.28
N ASN A 28 3.74 -2.27 -13.38
CA ASN A 28 3.77 -0.84 -13.70
C ASN A 28 2.74 -0.40 -14.76
N ASN A 29 1.69 -1.18 -14.98
CA ASN A 29 0.60 -0.86 -15.90
C ASN A 29 -0.60 -0.28 -15.15
N LYS A 30 -0.87 1.02 -15.35
CA LYS A 30 -2.00 1.72 -14.73
C LYS A 30 -3.38 1.20 -15.18
N ASP A 31 -3.45 0.56 -16.35
CA ASP A 31 -4.66 -0.10 -16.84
C ASP A 31 -4.92 -1.44 -16.13
N GLN A 32 -3.98 -1.88 -15.29
CA GLN A 32 -4.07 -3.06 -14.44
C GLN A 32 -3.99 -2.63 -12.97
N ALA A 33 -4.85 -1.69 -12.57
CA ALA A 33 -4.91 -1.18 -11.21
C ALA A 33 -5.73 -2.10 -10.29
N ILE A 34 -5.31 -2.18 -9.03
CA ILE A 34 -6.03 -2.79 -7.91
C ILE A 34 -6.27 -1.67 -6.90
N TYR A 35 -7.53 -1.44 -6.56
CA TYR A 35 -7.97 -0.22 -5.87
C TYR A 35 -9.27 -0.47 -5.09
N PRO A 36 -9.69 0.40 -4.16
CA PRO A 36 -10.93 0.21 -3.42
C PRO A 36 -12.17 0.62 -4.21
N VAL A 37 -13.33 0.07 -3.87
CA VAL A 37 -14.65 0.41 -4.46
C VAL A 37 -15.14 1.84 -4.20
N THR A 38 -14.44 2.60 -3.36
CA THR A 38 -14.75 4.01 -3.07
C THR A 38 -13.46 4.78 -2.85
N SER A 39 -13.43 6.08 -3.14
CA SER A 39 -12.26 6.91 -2.86
C SER A 39 -12.03 7.13 -1.36
N LYS A 40 -10.77 7.29 -0.97
CA LYS A 40 -10.31 7.51 0.41
C LYS A 40 -10.75 6.39 1.38
N ALA A 41 -10.76 5.16 0.90
CA ALA A 41 -11.22 4.01 1.68
C ALA A 41 -10.13 3.47 2.62
N ASP A 42 -10.56 2.75 3.66
CA ASP A 42 -9.66 1.98 4.53
C ASP A 42 -9.51 0.52 4.04
N GLU A 43 -8.78 -0.29 4.82
CA GLU A 43 -8.47 -1.70 4.54
C GLU A 43 -9.70 -2.60 4.37
N THR A 44 -10.85 -2.19 4.90
CA THR A 44 -12.08 -2.99 4.89
C THR A 44 -12.87 -2.87 3.58
N ALA A 45 -12.52 -1.89 2.75
CA ALA A 45 -13.20 -1.63 1.50
C ALA A 45 -13.03 -2.81 0.52
N ARG A 46 -14.10 -3.08 -0.23
CA ARG A 46 -14.05 -4.10 -1.29
C ARG A 46 -12.97 -3.72 -2.31
N ILE A 47 -12.10 -4.68 -2.61
CA ILE A 47 -11.02 -4.53 -3.58
C ILE A 47 -11.57 -4.78 -5.00
N MET A 48 -11.33 -3.83 -5.88
CA MET A 48 -11.63 -3.87 -7.32
C MET A 48 -10.34 -4.16 -8.09
N GLY A 49 -10.47 -4.54 -9.37
CA GLY A 49 -9.32 -4.85 -10.21
C GLY A 49 -8.87 -6.32 -10.22
N PRO A 50 -7.90 -6.66 -11.09
CA PRO A 50 -7.14 -5.73 -11.93
C PRO A 50 -7.90 -5.23 -13.16
N HIS A 51 -8.05 -3.92 -13.29
CA HIS A 51 -8.54 -3.21 -14.49
C HIS A 51 -8.29 -1.70 -14.34
N GLU A 52 -8.64 -0.92 -15.36
CA GLU A 52 -8.48 0.52 -15.38
C GLU A 52 -9.30 1.22 -14.29
N ASN A 53 -8.65 2.06 -13.49
CA ASN A 53 -9.29 2.82 -12.41
C ASN A 53 -9.81 4.17 -12.93
N LEU A 54 -10.90 4.14 -13.69
CA LEU A 54 -11.47 5.30 -14.38
C LEU A 54 -11.88 6.43 -13.42
N ASP A 55 -12.34 6.10 -12.21
CA ASP A 55 -12.79 7.09 -11.22
C ASP A 55 -11.68 7.53 -10.24
N ASN A 56 -10.43 7.11 -10.47
CA ASN A 56 -9.27 7.49 -9.67
C ASN A 56 -9.48 7.24 -8.15
N GLN A 57 -9.99 6.07 -7.81
CA GLN A 57 -10.27 5.64 -6.44
C GLN A 57 -9.01 5.14 -5.76
N HIS A 58 -8.77 5.56 -4.52
CA HIS A 58 -7.56 5.25 -3.77
C HIS A 58 -7.87 4.87 -2.33
N TRP A 59 -7.03 4.02 -1.74
CA TRP A 59 -6.99 3.87 -0.29
C TRP A 59 -6.38 5.12 0.35
N LEU A 60 -6.69 5.38 1.61
CA LEU A 60 -6.13 6.48 2.39
C LEU A 60 -5.47 5.96 3.66
N ILE A 61 -4.20 6.27 3.84
CA ILE A 61 -3.52 6.19 5.13
C ILE A 61 -3.71 7.54 5.83
N ASP A 62 -4.44 7.54 6.95
CA ASP A 62 -4.69 8.73 7.76
C ASP A 62 -3.83 8.69 9.03
N GLY A 63 -2.69 9.37 8.98
CA GLY A 63 -1.77 9.47 10.11
C GLY A 63 -2.34 10.25 11.30
N PHE A 64 -3.38 11.09 11.12
CA PHE A 64 -4.04 11.72 12.27
C PHE A 64 -4.86 10.71 13.06
N ARG A 65 -5.62 9.85 12.36
CA ARG A 65 -6.38 8.75 12.96
C ARG A 65 -5.47 7.82 13.76
N ASP A 66 -4.28 7.53 13.22
CA ASP A 66 -3.31 6.63 13.83
C ASP A 66 -2.36 7.31 14.84
N ARG A 67 -2.44 8.65 14.97
CA ARG A 67 -1.48 9.47 15.73
C ARG A 67 -0.02 9.31 15.28
N ALA A 68 0.17 8.98 14.01
CA ALA A 68 1.49 8.91 13.37
C ALA A 68 1.98 10.31 12.99
N PRO A 69 3.24 10.68 13.26
CA PRO A 69 3.84 11.90 12.72
C PRO A 69 4.18 11.78 11.23
N SER A 70 4.51 12.91 10.59
CA SER A 70 5.14 12.90 9.28
C SER A 70 6.46 12.13 9.32
N GLY A 71 6.79 11.43 8.25
CA GLY A 71 7.95 10.55 8.16
C GLY A 71 7.72 9.14 8.71
N THR A 72 6.57 8.86 9.35
CA THR A 72 6.21 7.48 9.68
C THR A 72 6.07 6.67 8.39
N VAL A 73 6.72 5.51 8.38
CA VAL A 73 6.65 4.57 7.26
C VAL A 73 5.59 3.53 7.55
N TYR A 74 4.70 3.31 6.59
CA TYR A 74 3.71 2.25 6.62
C TYR A 74 4.12 1.15 5.66
N GLN A 75 4.12 -0.10 6.14
CA GLN A 75 4.19 -1.26 5.27
C GLN A 75 2.78 -1.62 4.82
N VAL A 76 2.51 -1.47 3.52
CA VAL A 76 1.30 -1.97 2.86
C VAL A 76 1.53 -3.44 2.52
N ARG A 77 0.63 -4.31 2.96
CA ARG A 77 0.64 -5.74 2.67
C ARG A 77 -0.61 -6.09 1.87
N PHE A 78 -0.40 -6.76 0.75
CA PHE A 78 -1.47 -7.20 -0.13
C PHE A 78 -1.42 -8.72 -0.27
N GLU A 79 -2.54 -9.39 -0.01
CA GLU A 79 -2.68 -10.83 -0.24
C GLU A 79 -3.57 -11.05 -1.45
N TRP A 80 -3.00 -11.69 -2.46
CA TRP A 80 -3.70 -12.25 -3.60
C TRP A 80 -4.04 -13.71 -3.32
N GLY A 81 -5.04 -13.92 -2.47
CA GLY A 81 -5.56 -15.25 -2.21
C GLY A 81 -6.39 -15.81 -3.38
N THR A 82 -6.51 -17.13 -3.44
CA THR A 82 -7.37 -17.83 -4.41
C THR A 82 -8.85 -17.55 -4.21
N ALA A 83 -9.29 -17.40 -2.95
CA ALA A 83 -10.68 -17.15 -2.59
C ALA A 83 -11.02 -15.66 -2.44
N ARG A 84 -10.08 -14.86 -1.91
CA ARG A 84 -10.26 -13.42 -1.70
C ARG A 84 -8.94 -12.67 -1.76
N LYS A 85 -9.03 -11.42 -2.20
CA LYS A 85 -7.97 -10.42 -2.04
C LYS A 85 -8.12 -9.75 -0.67
N SER A 86 -7.02 -9.42 -0.03
CA SER A 86 -7.00 -8.60 1.20
C SER A 86 -5.88 -7.56 1.10
N ILE A 87 -6.06 -6.44 1.79
CA ILE A 87 -5.03 -5.43 1.93
C ILE A 87 -4.99 -4.95 3.37
N SER A 88 -3.80 -4.67 3.86
CA SER A 88 -3.60 -4.03 5.15
C SER A 88 -2.38 -3.11 5.13
N TRP A 89 -2.26 -2.23 6.11
CA TRP A 89 -1.08 -1.43 6.35
C TRP A 89 -0.85 -1.22 7.84
N LYS A 90 0.42 -1.18 8.22
CA LYS A 90 0.83 -0.89 9.60
C LYS A 90 2.05 0.01 9.59
N ALA A 91 2.11 0.92 10.58
CA ALA A 91 3.34 1.66 10.85
C ALA A 91 4.46 0.66 11.19
N VAL A 92 5.66 0.91 10.65
CA VAL A 92 6.85 0.12 10.92
C VAL A 92 7.96 1.00 11.47
N GLU A 93 8.84 0.38 12.25
CA GLU A 93 10.04 1.06 12.75
C GLU A 93 11.00 1.37 11.60
N LEU A 94 11.69 2.50 11.67
CA LEU A 94 12.64 2.91 10.63
C LEU A 94 13.72 1.84 10.41
N GLY A 95 14.15 1.16 11.47
CA GLY A 95 15.10 0.05 11.37
C GLY A 95 14.57 -1.15 10.56
N GLU A 96 13.28 -1.46 10.66
CA GLU A 96 12.65 -2.53 9.86
C GLU A 96 12.54 -2.12 8.39
N TYR A 97 12.12 -0.88 8.13
CA TYR A 97 12.06 -0.32 6.78
C TYR A 97 13.44 -0.30 6.12
N MET A 98 14.47 0.18 6.81
CA MET A 98 15.83 0.27 6.26
C MET A 98 16.41 -1.12 5.95
N ARG A 99 16.14 -2.12 6.79
CA ARG A 99 16.53 -3.51 6.52
C ARG A 99 15.86 -4.03 5.25
N ALA A 100 14.54 -3.88 5.14
CA ALA A 100 13.80 -4.30 3.96
C ALA A 100 14.28 -3.60 2.68
N MET A 101 14.57 -2.31 2.73
CA MET A 101 15.08 -1.53 1.60
C MET A 101 16.48 -1.96 1.14
N LEU A 102 17.36 -2.30 2.08
CA LEU A 102 18.70 -2.82 1.78
C LEU A 102 18.64 -4.21 1.15
N GLU A 103 17.72 -5.05 1.63
CA GLU A 103 17.49 -6.40 1.09
C GLU A 103 16.85 -6.36 -0.30
N SER A 104 16.02 -5.35 -0.60
CA SER A 104 15.36 -5.19 -1.90
C SER A 104 16.24 -4.55 -2.99
N GLY A 105 17.52 -4.27 -2.72
CA GLY A 105 18.48 -3.83 -3.74
C GLY A 105 18.52 -2.33 -4.03
N GLY A 106 17.91 -1.48 -3.19
CA GLY A 106 17.89 -0.03 -3.37
C GLY A 106 16.83 0.44 -4.37
N TYR A 107 16.01 1.40 -3.96
CA TYR A 107 14.93 1.97 -4.78
C TYR A 107 15.44 3.24 -5.48
N GLU A 108 15.31 3.32 -6.80
CA GLU A 108 15.47 4.56 -7.57
C GLU A 108 14.13 5.30 -7.63
N HIS A 109 14.07 6.51 -7.07
CA HIS A 109 12.91 7.39 -7.21
C HIS A 109 12.96 8.06 -8.60
N SER A 110 11.86 7.98 -9.35
CA SER A 110 11.61 8.87 -10.51
C SER A 110 10.62 9.96 -10.14
#